data_AF-A0A828T2L9-F1
#
_entry.id   AF-A0A828T2L9-F1
#
_cell.length_a   1.000
_cell.length_b   1.000
_cell.length_c   1.000
_cell.angle_alpha   90.00
_cell.angle_beta   90.00
_cell.angle_gamma   90.00
#
_symmetry.space_group_name_H-M   'P 1'
#
loop_
_entity.id
_entity.type
_entity.pdbx_description
1 polymer ?
#
loop_
_entity_poly.entity_id
_entity_poly.type
_entity_poly.pdbx_seq_one_letter_code
_entity_poly.pdbx_strand_id
1 'polypeptide(L)'
;MKRWKDNWDAISPIFKFSAAVRKVIYTTNAIESLNSTYRKLNRQRSVFPSDTALLKALYLATFEATKKWTATIRNWAQVYGELSIMYEGRLPE
;
A
#
# COMPACT_ATOMS: atom_id res chain seq x y z
N MET A 1 -12.19 -20.59 -6.03
CA MET A 1 -13.48 -19.85 -6.04
C MET A 1 -14.14 -19.69 -4.68
N LYS A 2 -14.08 -20.67 -3.75
CA LYS A 2 -14.71 -20.57 -2.42
C LYS A 2 -14.33 -19.28 -1.66
N ARG A 3 -13.04 -19.01 -1.45
CA ARG A 3 -12.57 -17.78 -0.78
C ARG A 3 -13.03 -16.48 -1.44
N TRP A 4 -13.15 -16.45 -2.77
CA TRP A 4 -13.67 -15.27 -3.48
C TRP A 4 -15.14 -15.03 -3.21
N LYS A 5 -15.95 -16.11 -3.19
CA LYS A 5 -17.37 -16.03 -2.83
C LYS A 5 -17.54 -15.62 -1.36
N ASP A 6 -16.78 -16.25 -0.46
CA ASP A 6 -16.85 -15.98 0.97
C ASP A 6 -16.50 -14.51 1.33
N ASN A 7 -15.64 -13.86 0.53
CA ASN A 7 -15.17 -12.49 0.78
C ASN A 7 -15.75 -11.47 -0.22
N TRP A 8 -16.73 -11.86 -1.03
CA TRP A 8 -17.23 -11.02 -2.12
C TRP A 8 -17.77 -9.68 -1.60
N ASP A 9 -18.44 -9.69 -0.45
CA ASP A 9 -18.98 -8.47 0.18
C ASP A 9 -17.90 -7.47 0.56
N ALA A 10 -16.70 -7.94 0.95
CA ALA A 10 -15.57 -7.09 1.26
C ALA A 10 -14.87 -6.52 0.00
N ILE A 11 -14.91 -7.27 -1.12
CA ILE A 11 -14.17 -6.93 -2.35
C ILE A 11 -15.03 -6.07 -3.28
N SER A 12 -16.32 -6.36 -3.38
CA SER A 12 -17.25 -5.71 -4.31
C SER A 12 -17.31 -4.16 -4.22
N PRO A 13 -17.07 -3.49 -3.06
CA PRO A 13 -17.06 -2.03 -3.00
C PRO A 13 -16.01 -1.39 -3.92
N ILE A 14 -14.94 -2.12 -4.28
CA ILE A 14 -13.91 -1.60 -5.20
C ILE A 14 -14.50 -1.20 -6.55
N PHE A 15 -15.63 -1.80 -6.96
CA PHE A 15 -16.26 -1.53 -8.25
C PHE A 15 -17.07 -0.22 -8.29
N LYS A 16 -17.29 0.43 -7.14
CA LYS A 16 -17.87 1.78 -7.07
C LYS A 16 -16.93 2.84 -7.66
N PHE A 17 -15.63 2.56 -7.67
CA PHE A 17 -14.60 3.46 -8.16
C PHE A 17 -14.34 3.27 -9.66
N SER A 18 -13.91 4.34 -10.33
CA SER A 18 -13.49 4.31 -11.73
C SER A 18 -12.25 3.42 -11.93
N ALA A 19 -11.97 3.10 -13.20
CA ALA A 19 -10.77 2.34 -13.54
C ALA A 19 -9.47 3.04 -13.09
N ALA A 20 -9.43 4.38 -13.06
CA ALA A 20 -8.26 5.14 -12.64
C ALA A 20 -7.99 4.94 -11.14
N VAL A 21 -9.02 5.09 -10.30
CA VAL A 21 -8.91 4.89 -8.85
C VAL A 21 -8.65 3.42 -8.52
N ARG A 22 -9.37 2.48 -9.16
CA ARG A 22 -9.13 1.04 -8.97
C ARG A 22 -7.68 0.66 -9.25
N LYS A 23 -7.07 1.26 -10.29
CA LYS A 23 -5.66 1.00 -10.62
C LYS A 23 -4.72 1.38 -9.49
N VAL A 24 -4.95 2.50 -8.80
CA VAL A 24 -4.15 2.86 -7.62
C VAL A 24 -4.29 1.79 -6.53
N ILE A 25 -5.49 1.29 -6.29
CA ILE A 25 -5.78 0.28 -5.25
C ILE A 25 -5.13 -1.07 -5.56
N TYR A 26 -5.30 -1.61 -6.78
CA TYR A 26 -4.80 -2.95 -7.12
C TYR A 26 -3.34 -2.97 -7.56
N THR A 27 -2.67 -1.82 -7.69
CA THR A 27 -1.24 -1.79 -8.04
C THR A 27 -0.43 -2.35 -6.87
N THR A 28 -0.03 -3.61 -7.01
CA THR A 28 0.63 -4.39 -5.96
C THR A 28 2.00 -3.85 -5.57
N ASN A 29 2.69 -3.15 -6.48
CA ASN A 29 4.05 -2.66 -6.26
C ASN A 29 4.18 -1.77 -5.02
N ALA A 30 3.16 -0.97 -4.68
CA ALA A 30 3.19 -0.11 -3.49
C ALA A 30 3.39 -0.90 -2.19
N ILE A 31 2.83 -2.12 -2.11
CA ILE A 31 2.93 -3.00 -0.93
C ILE A 31 4.05 -4.03 -1.12
N GLU A 32 4.10 -4.69 -2.27
CA GLU A 32 5.03 -5.80 -2.50
C GLU A 32 6.49 -5.35 -2.61
N SER A 33 6.77 -4.13 -3.07
CA SER A 33 8.16 -3.61 -3.08
C SER A 33 8.73 -3.46 -1.66
N LEU A 34 7.90 -3.03 -0.71
CA LEU A 34 8.27 -2.93 0.70
C LEU A 34 8.40 -4.32 1.34
N ASN A 35 7.43 -5.22 1.08
CA ASN A 35 7.50 -6.59 1.55
C ASN A 35 8.76 -7.30 1.04
N SER A 36 9.15 -7.08 -0.23
CA SER A 36 10.40 -7.62 -0.78
C SER A 36 11.63 -7.11 -0.02
N THR A 37 11.65 -5.83 0.33
CA THR A 37 12.71 -5.23 1.17
C THR A 37 12.82 -5.90 2.53
N TYR A 38 11.69 -6.13 3.21
CA TYR A 38 11.68 -6.83 4.51
C TYR A 38 12.06 -8.31 4.39
N ARG A 39 11.60 -9.01 3.34
CA ARG A 39 12.02 -10.40 3.07
C ARG A 39 13.53 -10.47 2.85
N LYS A 40 14.13 -9.50 2.14
CA LYS A 40 15.58 -9.42 1.95
C LYS A 40 16.33 -9.23 3.28
N LEU A 41 15.84 -8.35 4.16
CA LEU A 41 16.38 -8.18 5.51
C LEU A 41 16.39 -9.51 6.28
N ASN A 42 15.26 -10.23 6.27
CA ASN A 42 15.13 -11.51 6.98
C ASN A 42 16.00 -12.63 6.39
N ARG A 43 16.30 -12.58 5.08
CA ARG A 43 17.25 -13.53 4.45
C ARG A 43 18.69 -13.30 4.91
N GLN A 44 19.06 -12.06 5.23
CA GLN A 44 20.40 -11.73 5.75
C GLN A 44 20.51 -11.96 7.26
N ARG A 45 19.41 -11.79 7.99
CA ARG A 45 19.34 -11.98 9.43
C ARG A 45 18.01 -12.61 9.83
N SER A 46 18.05 -13.89 10.18
CA SER A 46 16.86 -14.65 10.58
C SER A 46 16.58 -14.62 12.09
N VAL A 47 17.57 -14.26 12.92
CA VAL A 47 17.46 -14.22 14.39
C VAL A 47 17.74 -12.80 14.91
N PHE A 48 16.82 -12.32 15.74
CA PHE A 48 16.94 -11.04 16.43
C PHE A 48 17.00 -11.29 17.94
N PRO A 49 17.85 -10.55 18.68
CA PRO A 49 18.03 -10.76 20.12
C PRO A 49 16.88 -10.23 20.96
N SER A 50 15.99 -9.41 20.39
CA SER A 50 14.78 -8.90 21.03
C SER A 50 13.82 -8.29 20.00
N ASP A 51 12.57 -8.10 20.39
CA ASP A 51 11.56 -7.41 19.58
C ASP A 51 11.99 -5.99 19.24
N THR A 52 12.65 -5.29 20.18
CA THR A 52 13.20 -3.95 19.94
C THR A 52 14.29 -3.96 18.86
N ALA A 53 15.13 -5.00 18.82
CA ALA A 53 16.14 -5.13 17.78
C ALA A 53 15.52 -5.37 16.40
N LEU A 54 14.46 -6.20 16.34
CA LEU A 54 13.68 -6.40 15.11
C LEU A 54 13.00 -5.10 14.66
N LEU A 55 12.35 -4.39 15.58
CA LEU A 55 11.68 -3.12 15.29
C LEU A 55 12.65 -2.07 14.73
N LYS A 56 13.84 -1.93 15.33
CA LYS A 56 14.88 -1.03 14.82
C LYS A 56 15.33 -1.41 13.40
N ALA A 57 15.52 -2.71 13.13
CA ALA A 57 15.93 -3.18 11.81
C ALA A 57 14.84 -2.93 10.75
N LEU A 58 13.57 -3.20 11.09
CA LEU A 58 12.44 -2.89 10.22
C LEU A 58 12.34 -1.38 9.96
N TYR A 59 12.41 -0.56 11.01
CA TYR A 59 12.39 0.90 10.88
C TYR A 59 13.47 1.42 9.93
N LEU A 60 14.73 0.98 10.11
CA LEU A 60 15.83 1.40 9.23
C LEU A 60 15.60 0.94 7.79
N ALA A 61 15.09 -0.28 7.57
CA ALA A 61 14.75 -0.76 6.24
C ALA A 61 13.61 0.07 5.59
N THR A 62 12.58 0.42 6.36
CA THR A 62 11.50 1.32 5.90
C THR A 62 12.05 2.69 5.55
N PHE A 63 12.89 3.26 6.43
CA PHE A 63 13.50 4.57 6.25
C PHE A 63 14.36 4.65 4.98
N GLU A 64 15.17 3.63 4.70
CA GLU A 64 15.93 3.58 3.46
C GLU A 64 15.05 3.37 2.22
N ALA A 65 13.95 2.60 2.33
CA ALA A 65 13.01 2.41 1.23
C ALA A 65 12.25 3.70 0.88
N THR A 66 11.79 4.45 1.88
CA THR A 66 10.97 5.65 1.70
C THR A 66 11.74 6.79 1.04
N LYS A 67 13.07 6.85 1.18
CA LYS A 67 13.92 7.81 0.44
C LYS A 67 13.74 7.75 -1.07
N LYS A 68 13.30 6.61 -1.61
CA LYS A 68 13.07 6.42 -3.05
C LYS A 68 11.63 6.79 -3.48
N TRP A 69 10.74 7.09 -2.54
CA TRP A 69 9.33 7.42 -2.82
C TRP A 69 9.16 8.90 -3.15
N THR A 70 9.87 9.36 -4.18
CA THR A 70 9.84 10.76 -4.63
C THR A 70 8.88 10.98 -5.80
N ALA A 71 8.50 9.91 -6.50
CA ALA A 71 7.61 9.98 -7.65
C ALA A 71 6.14 10.15 -7.21
N THR A 72 5.41 11.01 -7.91
CA THR A 72 3.97 11.19 -7.69
C THR A 72 3.17 10.03 -8.30
N ILE A 73 1.96 9.82 -7.78
CA ILE A 73 1.04 8.83 -8.34
C ILE A 73 0.59 9.31 -9.72
N ARG A 74 0.69 8.44 -10.72
CA ARG A 74 0.25 8.74 -12.08
C ARG A 74 -1.25 9.06 -12.09
N ASN A 75 -1.63 10.14 -12.78
CA ASN A 75 -3.01 10.63 -12.89
C ASN A 75 -3.63 11.00 -11.53
N TRP A 76 -2.82 11.40 -10.54
CA TRP A 76 -3.32 11.73 -9.21
C TRP A 76 -4.43 12.80 -9.21
N ALA A 77 -4.34 13.84 -10.05
CA ALA A 77 -5.39 14.86 -10.11
C ALA A 77 -6.78 14.30 -10.46
N GLN A 78 -6.85 13.33 -11.37
CA GLN A 78 -8.10 12.66 -11.73
C GLN A 78 -8.64 11.82 -10.56
N VAL A 79 -7.75 11.06 -9.91
CA VAL A 79 -8.09 10.23 -8.74
C VAL A 79 -8.58 11.10 -7.59
N TYR A 80 -7.88 12.20 -7.32
CA TYR A 80 -8.23 13.16 -6.29
C TYR A 80 -9.60 13.77 -6.55
N GLY A 81 -9.86 14.25 -7.78
CA GLY A 81 -11.16 14.84 -8.14
C GLY A 81 -12.33 13.87 -7.94
N GLU A 82 -12.17 12.61 -8.35
CA GLU A 82 -13.20 11.58 -8.11
C GLU A 82 -13.45 11.37 -6.61
N LEU A 83 -12.38 11.25 -5.81
CA LEU A 83 -12.51 11.06 -4.36
C LEU A 83 -13.14 12.29 -3.67
N SER A 84 -12.81 13.51 -4.11
CA SER A 84 -13.41 14.74 -3.60
C SER A 84 -14.91 14.82 -3.87
N ILE A 85 -15.37 14.36 -5.04
CA ILE A 85 -16.79 14.28 -5.39
C ILE A 85 -17.49 13.19 -4.56
N MET A 86 -16.89 12.00 -4.47
CA MET A 86 -17.48 10.87 -3.74
C MET A 86 -17.57 11.10 -2.23
N TYR A 87 -16.64 11.87 -1.67
CA TYR A 87 -16.49 12.11 -0.23
C TYR A 87 -16.42 13.61 0.07
N GLU A 88 -17.47 14.33 -0.28
CA GLU A 88 -17.59 15.78 -0.06
C GLU A 88 -17.30 16.17 1.40
N GLY A 89 -16.49 17.21 1.59
CA GLY A 89 -16.11 17.73 2.92
C GLY A 89 -15.16 16.82 3.72
N ARG A 90 -14.61 15.75 3.13
CA ARG A 90 -13.69 14.82 3.82
C ARG A 90 -12.21 15.00 3.47
N LEU A 91 -11.93 15.61 2.32
CA LEU A 91 -10.56 15.88 1.88
C LEU A 91 -10.21 17.35 2.14
N PRO A 92 -8.97 17.66 2.56
CA PRO A 92 -8.51 19.03 2.71
C PRO A 92 -8.55 19.76 1.36
N GLU A 93 -8.74 21.08 1.41
CA GLU A 93 -8.59 21.95 0.23
C GLU A 93 -7.13 22.00 -0.24
#